data_AF-A0A285VE62-F1
#
_entry.id   AF-A0A285VE62-F1
#
_cell.length_a   1.000
_cell.length_b   1.000
_cell.length_c   1.000
_cell.angle_alpha   90.00
_cell.angle_beta   90.00
_cell.angle_gamma   90.00
#
_symmetry.space_group_name_H-M   'P 1'
#
loop_
_entity.id
_entity.type
_entity.pdbx_description
1 polymer ?
#
loop_
_entity_poly.entity_id
_entity_poly.type
_entity_poly.pdbx_seq_one_letter_code
_entity_poly.pdbx_strand_id
1 'polypeptide(L)'
;MTTPQGPLVGEVVGVTDPLQRGRLQVQFPQLGVSVWCTPAHATPQAGAARPGLGALVLVVWQNNDRDDEAYWIGAPPTGPEPEVEDQSQVLVRTPLGVEISLLVRGESVTLSSSAGPVVTLDGSAVTVANGKGAHVALDGPTVDVNHGALVVT
;
A
#
# COMPACT_ATOMS: atom_id res chain seq x y z
N MET A 1 3.69 -34.56 -15.53
CA MET A 1 3.99 -33.71 -14.36
C MET A 1 2.69 -33.02 -13.98
N THR A 2 2.20 -33.22 -12.77
CA THR A 2 0.91 -32.64 -12.34
C THR A 2 1.08 -31.13 -12.21
N THR A 3 0.30 -30.38 -12.97
CA THR A 3 0.18 -28.93 -12.87
C THR A 3 -0.08 -28.55 -11.40
N PRO A 4 0.76 -27.72 -10.76
CA PRO A 4 0.46 -27.24 -9.42
C PRO A 4 -0.92 -26.55 -9.43
N GLN A 5 -1.84 -27.05 -8.60
CA GLN A 5 -3.24 -26.59 -8.50
C GLN A 5 -3.43 -25.45 -7.49
N GLY A 6 -2.39 -24.65 -7.24
CA GLY A 6 -2.39 -23.64 -6.20
C GLY A 6 -1.64 -22.38 -6.61
N PRO A 7 -1.61 -21.37 -5.72
CA PRO A 7 -0.89 -20.12 -5.97
C PRO A 7 0.57 -20.38 -6.32
N LEU A 8 1.10 -19.63 -7.29
CA LEU A 8 2.51 -19.65 -7.65
C LEU A 8 3.19 -18.38 -7.22
N VAL A 9 4.45 -18.51 -6.77
CA VAL A 9 5.32 -17.37 -6.54
C VAL A 9 5.99 -16.98 -7.85
N GLY A 10 5.94 -15.70 -8.20
CA GLY A 10 6.65 -15.12 -9.32
C GLY A 10 7.30 -13.79 -8.94
N GLU A 11 8.20 -13.31 -9.78
CA GLU A 11 8.95 -12.06 -9.58
C GLU A 11 8.39 -10.95 -10.47
N VAL A 12 8.19 -9.75 -9.93
CA VAL A 12 7.71 -8.59 -10.70
C VAL A 12 8.83 -8.08 -11.61
N VAL A 13 8.63 -8.20 -12.92
CA VAL A 13 9.59 -7.75 -13.95
C VAL A 13 9.10 -6.51 -14.72
N GLY A 14 7.85 -6.09 -14.53
CA GLY A 14 7.31 -4.89 -15.17
C GLY A 14 6.18 -4.23 -14.37
N VAL A 15 6.27 -2.90 -14.24
CA VAL A 15 5.32 -2.06 -13.50
C VAL A 15 4.62 -1.02 -14.38
N THR A 16 4.84 -1.03 -15.69
CA THR A 16 4.18 -0.10 -16.63
C THR A 16 3.17 -0.86 -17.45
N ASP A 17 1.92 -0.92 -17.00
CA ASP A 17 0.84 -1.64 -17.68
C ASP A 17 0.43 -0.91 -18.98
N PRO A 18 0.61 -1.50 -20.18
CA PRO A 18 0.23 -0.89 -21.44
C PRO A 18 -1.27 -0.58 -21.54
N LEU A 19 -2.12 -1.31 -20.80
CA LEU A 19 -3.56 -1.11 -20.79
C LEU A 19 -4.02 -0.18 -19.67
N GLN A 20 -3.10 0.35 -18.85
CA GLN A 20 -3.42 1.27 -17.74
C GLN A 20 -4.45 0.70 -16.74
N ARG A 21 -4.49 -0.64 -16.57
CA ARG A 21 -5.37 -1.34 -15.61
C ARG A 21 -4.70 -1.61 -14.26
N GLY A 22 -3.47 -1.14 -14.08
CA GLY A 22 -2.70 -1.34 -12.84
C GLY A 22 -2.09 -2.73 -12.67
N ARG A 23 -2.04 -3.53 -13.75
CA ARG A 23 -1.45 -4.87 -13.74
C ARG A 23 0.06 -4.83 -13.50
N LEU A 24 0.60 -5.95 -13.03
CA LEU A 24 2.04 -6.20 -12.92
C LEU A 24 2.44 -7.28 -13.90
N GLN A 25 3.55 -7.09 -14.59
CA GLN A 25 4.15 -8.17 -15.38
C GLN A 25 5.02 -9.01 -14.44
N VAL A 26 4.66 -10.29 -14.30
CA VAL A 26 5.28 -11.22 -13.35
C VAL A 26 5.94 -12.34 -14.14
N GLN A 27 7.22 -12.57 -13.88
CA GLN A 27 7.99 -13.69 -14.41
C GLN A 27 7.85 -14.90 -13.49
N PHE A 28 7.63 -16.07 -14.09
CA PHE A 28 7.65 -17.35 -13.40
C PHE A 28 8.80 -18.19 -13.97
N PRO A 29 10.00 -18.15 -13.37
CA PRO A 29 11.16 -18.91 -13.87
C PRO A 29 10.87 -20.40 -14.05
N GLN A 30 10.12 -20.99 -13.12
CA GLN A 30 9.70 -22.40 -13.16
C GLN A 30 8.77 -22.76 -14.33
N LEU A 31 8.14 -21.76 -14.97
CA LEU A 31 7.28 -21.94 -16.14
C LEU A 31 7.89 -21.38 -17.43
N GLY A 32 8.99 -20.63 -17.35
CA GLY A 32 9.62 -19.98 -18.50
C GLY A 32 8.77 -18.90 -19.16
N VAL A 33 7.75 -18.36 -18.47
CA VAL A 33 6.82 -17.37 -19.03
C VAL A 33 6.70 -16.13 -18.15
N SER A 34 6.27 -15.03 -18.78
CA SER A 34 5.89 -13.79 -18.13
C SER A 34 4.41 -13.51 -18.39
N VAL A 35 3.66 -13.15 -17.35
CA VAL A 35 2.20 -12.95 -17.42
C VAL A 35 1.84 -11.60 -16.81
N TRP A 36 0.86 -10.92 -17.40
CA TRP A 36 0.25 -9.73 -16.79
C TRP A 36 -0.78 -10.15 -15.75
N CYS A 37 -0.51 -9.82 -14.49
CA CYS A 37 -1.35 -10.18 -13.35
C CYS A 37 -2.13 -8.96 -12.86
N THR A 38 -3.45 -9.11 -12.77
CA THR A 38 -4.38 -8.13 -12.23
C THR A 38 -4.31 -8.10 -10.71
N PRO A 39 -4.31 -6.92 -10.06
CA PRO A 39 -4.43 -6.86 -8.60
C PRO A 39 -5.74 -7.48 -8.12
N ALA A 40 -5.65 -8.44 -7.20
CA ALA A 40 -6.82 -8.85 -6.43
C ALA A 40 -7.10 -7.78 -5.38
N HIS A 41 -8.25 -7.14 -5.50
CA HIS A 41 -8.69 -6.10 -4.59
C HIS A 41 -9.71 -6.64 -3.59
N ALA A 42 -9.69 -6.15 -2.35
CA ALA A 42 -10.69 -6.51 -1.33
C ALA A 42 -12.12 -6.08 -1.74
N THR A 43 -12.23 -5.03 -2.56
CA THR A 43 -13.46 -4.62 -3.24
C THR A 43 -13.11 -4.17 -4.67
N PRO A 44 -14.04 -4.16 -5.64
CA PRO A 44 -13.74 -3.70 -7.01
C PRO A 44 -13.17 -2.27 -7.11
N GLN A 45 -13.28 -1.50 -6.03
CA GLN A 45 -12.86 -0.11 -5.91
C GLN A 45 -11.64 0.09 -4.99
N ALA A 46 -11.17 -0.95 -4.29
CA ALA A 46 -10.08 -0.80 -3.34
C ALA A 46 -8.74 -0.61 -4.06
N GLY A 47 -7.86 0.22 -3.49
CA GLY A 47 -6.45 0.22 -3.84
C GLY A 47 -5.75 -1.00 -3.25
N ALA A 48 -4.62 -1.40 -3.82
CA ALA A 48 -3.72 -2.38 -3.22
C ALA A 48 -2.33 -1.74 -3.05
N ALA A 49 -1.64 -2.06 -1.95
CA ALA A 49 -0.23 -1.74 -1.82
C ALA A 49 0.52 -2.44 -2.96
N ARG A 50 1.13 -1.66 -3.85
CA ARG A 50 1.61 -2.15 -5.15
C ARG A 50 3.07 -2.64 -5.03
N PRO A 51 3.36 -3.92 -5.28
CA PRO A 51 4.73 -4.43 -5.33
C PRO A 51 5.58 -3.71 -6.39
N GLY A 52 6.84 -3.41 -6.03
CA GLY A 52 7.84 -2.84 -6.93
C GLY A 52 8.51 -3.90 -7.82
N LEU A 53 9.39 -3.45 -8.72
CA LEU A 53 10.24 -4.35 -9.52
C LEU A 53 11.12 -5.22 -8.60
N GLY A 54 11.30 -6.49 -8.96
CA GLY A 54 12.07 -7.47 -8.19
C GLY A 54 11.34 -8.08 -6.99
N ALA A 55 10.14 -7.58 -6.65
CA ALA A 55 9.35 -8.14 -5.56
C ALA A 55 8.79 -9.52 -5.92
N LEU A 56 8.72 -10.42 -4.94
CA LEU A 56 8.02 -11.69 -5.07
C LEU A 56 6.52 -11.49 -4.81
N VAL A 57 5.68 -12.11 -5.63
CA VAL A 57 4.22 -12.06 -5.51
C VAL A 57 3.60 -13.45 -5.61
N LEU A 58 2.53 -13.67 -4.86
CA LEU A 58 1.67 -14.84 -4.96
C LEU A 58 0.61 -14.59 -6.03
N VAL A 59 0.54 -15.46 -7.02
CA VAL A 59 -0.37 -15.36 -8.16
C VAL A 59 -1.26 -16.58 -8.27
N VAL A 60 -2.54 -16.35 -8.49
CA VAL A 60 -3.55 -17.36 -8.79
C VAL A 60 -4.13 -17.09 -10.17
N TRP A 61 -4.60 -18.14 -10.83
CA TRP A 61 -5.35 -18.01 -12.07
C TRP A 61 -6.81 -18.27 -11.81
N GLN A 62 -7.68 -17.51 -12.47
CA GLN A 62 -9.11 -17.76 -12.42
C GLN A 62 -9.41 -19.20 -12.87
N ASN A 63 -10.37 -19.84 -12.20
CA ASN A 63 -10.72 -21.26 -12.41
C ASN A 63 -9.55 -22.26 -12.26
N ASN A 64 -8.41 -21.84 -11.71
CA ASN A 64 -7.16 -22.60 -11.72
C ASN A 64 -6.69 -22.99 -13.14
N ASP A 65 -7.03 -22.19 -14.15
CA ASP A 65 -6.64 -22.41 -15.54
C ASP A 65 -5.64 -21.35 -16.00
N ARG A 66 -4.51 -21.78 -16.60
CA ARG A 66 -3.45 -20.85 -17.02
C ARG A 66 -3.80 -20.02 -18.25
N ASP A 67 -4.82 -20.43 -18.98
CA ASP A 67 -5.35 -19.68 -20.12
C ASP A 67 -6.30 -18.55 -19.69
N ASP A 68 -6.72 -18.54 -18.42
CA ASP A 68 -7.58 -17.51 -17.82
C ASP A 68 -6.80 -16.33 -17.20
N GLU A 69 -7.52 -15.31 -16.74
CA GLU A 69 -6.93 -14.12 -16.11
C GLU A 69 -6.16 -14.48 -14.82
N ALA A 70 -4.92 -13.98 -14.74
CA ALA A 70 -4.06 -14.13 -13.57
C ALA A 70 -4.26 -12.96 -12.60
N TYR A 71 -4.33 -13.28 -11.30
CA TYR A 71 -4.48 -12.30 -10.22
C TYR A 71 -3.32 -12.43 -9.24
N TRP A 72 -2.67 -11.32 -8.89
CA TRP A 72 -1.75 -11.30 -7.75
C TRP A 72 -2.53 -10.99 -6.48
N ILE A 73 -2.35 -11.82 -5.44
CA ILE A 73 -3.16 -11.82 -4.21
C ILE A 73 -2.36 -11.39 -2.97
N GLY A 74 -1.07 -11.10 -3.14
CA GLY A 74 -0.18 -10.65 -2.08
C GLY A 74 1.27 -10.97 -2.40
N ALA A 75 2.14 -10.85 -1.40
CA ALA A 75 3.53 -11.28 -1.43
C ALA A 75 3.74 -12.42 -0.44
N PRO A 76 4.58 -13.43 -0.74
CA PRO A 76 4.98 -14.41 0.26
C PRO A 76 5.79 -13.70 1.38
N PRO A 77 5.74 -14.20 2.62
CA PRO A 77 6.61 -13.68 3.68
C PRO A 77 8.07 -13.87 3.27
N THR A 78 8.88 -12.83 3.43
CA THR A 78 10.31 -12.89 3.17
C THR A 78 11.05 -13.33 4.44
N GLY A 79 11.65 -14.53 4.41
CA GLY A 79 12.60 -14.98 5.44
C GLY A 79 12.04 -15.05 6.88
N PRO A 80 12.91 -15.21 7.91
CA PRO A 80 12.49 -14.89 9.28
C PRO A 80 11.94 -13.46 9.29
N GLU A 81 10.89 -13.24 10.09
CA GLU A 81 10.19 -11.96 10.30
C GLU A 81 11.15 -10.78 10.02
N PRO A 82 10.86 -9.92 9.02
CA PRO A 82 11.82 -8.91 8.60
C PRO A 82 12.30 -8.13 9.82
N GLU A 83 13.60 -7.84 9.90
CA GLU A 83 14.10 -6.83 10.84
C GLU A 83 13.17 -5.63 10.70
N VAL A 84 12.61 -5.17 11.82
CA VAL A 84 11.63 -4.08 11.84
C VAL A 84 12.26 -2.91 11.10
N GLU A 85 11.85 -2.69 9.84
CA GLU A 85 12.30 -1.55 9.07
C GLU A 85 11.95 -0.31 9.89
N ASP A 86 12.90 0.61 10.02
CA ASP A 86 12.70 1.88 10.71
C ASP A 86 11.63 2.75 10.04
N GLN A 87 11.14 2.33 8.87
CA GLN A 87 10.06 2.93 8.13
C GLN A 87 9.17 1.89 7.43
N SER A 88 7.86 2.11 7.40
CA SER A 88 6.89 1.33 6.64
C SER A 88 5.86 2.24 5.96
N GLN A 89 5.40 1.92 4.76
CA GLN A 89 4.41 2.74 4.05
C GLN A 89 3.31 1.88 3.40
N VAL A 90 2.05 2.30 3.59
CA VAL A 90 0.87 1.74 2.93
C VAL A 90 0.25 2.81 2.05
N LEU A 91 -0.04 2.46 0.80
CA LEU A 91 -0.67 3.34 -0.17
C LEU A 91 -2.04 2.79 -0.58
N VAL A 92 -3.06 3.62 -0.48
CA VAL A 92 -4.43 3.32 -0.92
C VAL A 92 -4.82 4.31 -2.00
N ARG A 93 -5.04 3.83 -3.21
CA ARG A 93 -5.62 4.63 -4.29
C ARG A 93 -7.11 4.36 -4.39
N THR A 94 -7.92 5.41 -4.31
CA THR A 94 -9.38 5.34 -4.46
C THR A 94 -9.78 5.46 -5.94
N PRO A 95 -10.99 5.02 -6.34
CA PRO A 95 -11.45 5.14 -7.73
C PRO A 95 -11.63 6.58 -8.19
N LEU A 96 -11.81 7.53 -7.26
CA LEU A 96 -11.88 8.95 -7.54
C LEU A 96 -10.50 9.57 -7.82
N GLY A 97 -9.45 8.75 -7.87
CA GLY A 97 -8.08 9.20 -8.13
C GLY A 97 -7.36 9.79 -6.92
N VAL A 98 -8.01 9.85 -5.75
CA VAL A 98 -7.38 10.28 -4.50
C VAL A 98 -6.51 9.16 -3.97
N GLU A 99 -5.26 9.48 -3.68
CA GLU A 99 -4.29 8.61 -3.05
C GLU A 99 -4.22 8.95 -1.56
N ILE A 100 -4.17 7.94 -0.71
CA ILE A 100 -4.03 8.04 0.73
C ILE A 100 -2.79 7.24 1.12
N SER A 101 -1.83 7.89 1.76
CA SER A 101 -0.58 7.28 2.22
C SER A 101 -0.55 7.24 3.73
N LEU A 102 -0.29 6.07 4.31
CA LEU A 102 0.06 5.89 5.71
C LEU A 102 1.54 5.56 5.79
N LEU A 103 2.34 6.46 6.34
CA LEU A 103 3.78 6.31 6.55
C LEU A 103 4.04 6.17 8.05
N VAL A 104 4.74 5.11 8.46
CA VAL A 104 5.28 4.93 9.80
C VAL A 104 6.79 5.08 9.72
N ARG A 105 7.41 5.89 10.57
CA ARG A 105 8.87 6.04 10.68
C ARG A 105 9.27 6.21 12.13
N GLY A 106 9.99 5.25 12.69
CA GLY A 106 10.24 5.18 14.13
C GLY A 106 8.93 5.24 14.92
N GLU A 107 8.78 6.24 15.78
CA GLU A 107 7.55 6.49 16.54
C GLU A 107 6.55 7.41 15.83
N SER A 108 6.88 7.93 14.64
CA SER A 108 6.02 8.83 13.89
C SER A 108 5.10 8.09 12.92
N VAL A 109 3.85 8.53 12.85
CA VAL A 109 2.84 8.09 11.89
C VAL A 109 2.33 9.30 11.12
N THR A 110 2.39 9.25 9.79
CA THR A 110 1.88 10.29 8.91
C THR A 110 0.83 9.72 7.97
N LEU A 111 -0.39 10.25 8.04
CA LEU A 111 -1.47 10.00 7.09
C LEU A 111 -1.56 11.19 6.14
N SER A 112 -1.36 10.98 4.84
CA SER A 112 -1.46 12.04 3.83
C SER A 112 -2.42 11.67 2.71
N SER A 113 -3.02 12.67 2.08
CA SER A 113 -3.80 12.53 0.86
C SER A 113 -3.15 13.28 -0.30
N SER A 114 -3.22 12.74 -1.52
CA SER A 114 -2.82 13.47 -2.73
C SER A 114 -3.64 14.74 -2.98
N ALA A 115 -4.78 14.89 -2.31
CA ALA A 115 -5.57 16.12 -2.31
C ALA A 115 -5.01 17.22 -1.38
N GLY A 116 -3.96 16.92 -0.61
CA GLY A 116 -3.23 17.88 0.21
C GLY A 116 -3.28 17.65 1.73
N PRO A 117 -4.40 17.25 2.37
CA PRO A 117 -4.46 17.10 3.82
C PRO A 117 -3.45 16.08 4.37
N VAL A 118 -2.89 16.38 5.54
CA VAL A 118 -1.91 15.55 6.25
C VAL A 118 -2.22 15.54 7.73
N VAL A 119 -2.16 14.37 8.37
CA VAL A 119 -2.14 14.22 9.83
C VAL A 119 -0.84 13.55 10.20
N THR A 120 -0.07 14.18 11.08
CA THR A 120 1.18 13.64 11.61
C THR A 120 1.04 13.44 13.10
N LEU A 121 1.32 12.24 13.56
CA LEU A 121 1.51 11.89 14.95
C LEU A 121 3.00 11.62 15.09
N ASP A 122 3.67 12.34 15.98
CA ASP A 122 5.05 12.04 16.35
C ASP A 122 5.14 11.92 17.88
N GLY A 123 6.29 11.51 18.40
CA GLY A 123 6.47 11.28 19.84
C GLY A 123 6.29 12.54 20.71
N SER A 124 6.26 13.72 20.10
CA SER A 124 6.14 15.02 20.78
C SER A 124 4.81 15.74 20.54
N ALA A 125 4.19 15.53 19.38
CA ALA A 125 3.09 16.33 18.92
C ALA A 125 2.13 15.58 17.98
N VAL A 126 0.90 16.10 17.90
CA VAL A 126 -0.06 15.72 16.86
C VAL A 126 -0.38 16.94 16.01
N THR A 127 -0.14 16.87 14.71
CA THR A 127 -0.41 17.94 13.75
C THR A 127 -1.45 17.51 12.73
N VAL A 128 -2.50 18.30 12.56
CA VAL A 128 -3.52 18.14 11.51
C VAL A 128 -3.41 19.31 10.55
N ALA A 129 -2.92 19.08 9.34
CA ALA A 129 -2.80 20.07 8.28
C ALA A 129 -3.84 19.83 7.17
N ASN A 130 -4.47 20.91 6.69
CA ASN A 130 -5.51 20.81 5.65
C ASN A 130 -4.96 20.82 4.20
N GLY A 131 -3.63 20.81 4.02
CA GLY A 131 -2.99 20.86 2.70
C GLY A 131 -3.09 22.20 1.97
N LYS A 132 -3.68 23.21 2.60
CA LYS A 132 -3.90 24.55 2.05
C LYS A 132 -3.26 25.63 2.93
N GLY A 133 -2.32 25.24 3.78
CA GLY A 133 -1.55 26.12 4.66
C GLY A 133 -2.09 26.28 6.08
N ALA A 134 -3.26 25.75 6.44
CA ALA A 134 -3.76 25.78 7.83
C ALA A 134 -3.52 24.45 8.55
N HIS A 135 -3.17 24.51 9.84
CA HIS A 135 -2.96 23.33 10.66
C HIS A 135 -3.32 23.56 12.13
N VAL A 136 -3.58 22.46 12.86
CA VAL A 136 -3.72 22.40 14.32
C VAL A 136 -2.59 21.54 14.84
N ALA A 137 -1.74 22.06 15.72
CA ALA A 137 -0.66 21.34 16.36
C ALA A 137 -0.92 21.23 17.87
N LEU A 138 -0.87 20.00 18.39
CA LEU A 138 -1.03 19.66 19.79
C LEU A 138 0.35 19.21 20.29
N ASP A 139 1.10 20.15 20.84
CA ASP A 139 2.50 19.98 21.27
C ASP A 139 2.63 20.49 22.71
N GLY A 140 2.79 19.58 23.67
CA GLY A 140 3.14 19.93 25.05
C GLY A 140 1.99 19.91 26.09
N PRO A 141 2.25 20.47 27.29
CA PRO A 141 1.45 20.23 28.50
C PRO A 141 0.06 20.86 28.46
N THR A 142 -0.12 21.87 27.62
CA THR A 142 -1.28 22.74 27.55
C THR A 142 -1.94 22.64 26.17
N VAL A 143 -3.20 22.19 26.10
CA VAL A 143 -4.02 22.09 24.88
C VAL A 143 -5.37 22.80 25.03
N ASP A 144 -5.42 24.10 24.79
CA ASP A 144 -6.68 24.84 24.76
C ASP A 144 -7.42 24.66 23.41
N VAL A 145 -8.64 24.16 23.49
CA VAL A 145 -9.63 24.11 22.41
C VAL A 145 -10.73 25.13 22.71
N ASN A 146 -11.07 25.98 21.73
CA ASN A 146 -12.24 26.87 21.85
C ASN A 146 -12.13 27.97 22.94
N HIS A 147 -10.99 28.67 23.11
CA HIS A 147 -10.80 29.89 23.94
C HIS A 147 -11.10 29.74 25.43
N GLY A 148 -10.67 28.65 26.03
CA GLY A 148 -11.06 28.39 27.40
C GLY A 148 -12.55 28.15 27.61
N ALA A 149 -13.35 28.08 26.53
CA ALA A 149 -14.47 27.17 26.57
C ALA A 149 -13.97 25.73 26.78
N LEU A 150 -12.71 25.46 26.41
CA LEU A 150 -11.94 24.31 26.84
C LEU A 150 -10.44 24.63 26.88
N VAL A 151 -9.90 25.18 27.98
CA VAL A 151 -8.43 25.25 28.18
C VAL A 151 -7.94 23.88 28.61
N VAL A 152 -6.78 23.47 28.15
CA VAL A 152 -5.97 22.46 28.85
C VAL A 152 -4.60 23.11 29.06
N THR A 153 -4.02 23.00 30.25
CA THR A 153 -2.68 23.50 30.62
C THR A 153 -1.78 22.41 31.14
#